data_AF-A2F9S3-F1
#
_entry.id   AF-A2F9S3-F1
#
_cell.length_a   1.000
_cell.length_b   1.000
_cell.length_c   1.000
_cell.angle_alpha   90.00
_cell.angle_beta   90.00
_cell.angle_gamma   90.00
#
_symmetry.space_group_name_H-M   'P 1'
#
loop_
_entity.id
_entity.type
_entity.pdbx_description
1 polymer ?
#
loop_
_entity_poly.entity_id
_entity_poly.type
_entity_poly.pdbx_seq_one_letter_code
_entity_poly.pdbx_strand_id
1 'polypeptide(L)'
;MEQRFDSLNELIVALFKEEQTAILSIDKIYSLLESSTACVNVDPDGYIPANSVPRRKTMSVLQDDDTFVQVAAAGQVKWALKFKTTVSISDTAILSSIESMLTANGPMTIHQFAQNTDLPEVDAGLFLRFLTIHSSEFSALPDGTYWFAEQPLPEKHNYHAISIAVYNALQVLKQGTPDQIYWYLCLSTVENAPITNDIVLYELTHNPDVYEQPQLNVYRMMPKQFHVPNLQYKHVARRNSIPIVPNDTPFDPEAFFGKTTPFVFRISC
;
A
#
# COMPACT_ATOMS: atom_id res chain seq x y z
N MET A 1 11.76 -10.68 37.33
CA MET A 1 11.58 -9.29 37.78
C MET A 1 10.12 -8.99 37.49
N GLU A 2 9.27 -8.80 38.51
CA GLU A 2 7.84 -8.54 38.31
C GLU A 2 7.66 -7.20 37.57
N GLN A 3 7.07 -7.24 36.38
CA GLN A 3 6.73 -6.02 35.65
C GLN A 3 5.52 -5.37 36.30
N ARG A 4 5.62 -4.06 36.55
CA ARG A 4 4.55 -3.24 37.13
C ARG A 4 4.16 -2.15 36.15
N PHE A 5 2.86 -2.00 35.96
CA PHE A 5 2.27 -0.99 35.08
C PHE A 5 1.41 -0.04 35.90
N ASP A 6 1.52 1.27 35.63
CA ASP A 6 0.81 2.29 36.42
C ASP A 6 -0.63 2.49 35.94
N SER A 7 -0.99 1.90 34.80
CA SER A 7 -2.36 1.80 34.33
C SER A 7 -2.63 0.53 33.52
N LEU A 8 -3.91 0.16 33.40
CA LEU A 8 -4.35 -0.94 32.54
C LEU A 8 -4.12 -0.63 31.05
N ASN A 9 -4.15 0.64 30.64
CA ASN A 9 -3.78 1.04 29.29
C ASN A 9 -2.33 0.62 28.98
N GLU A 10 -1.38 1.02 29.83
CA GLU A 10 0.05 0.75 29.61
C GLU A 10 0.34 -0.76 29.54
N LEU A 11 -0.30 -1.54 30.42
CA LEU A 11 -0.21 -2.99 30.37
C LEU A 11 -0.71 -3.54 29.03
N ILE A 12 -1.89 -3.10 28.57
CA ILE A 12 -2.43 -3.56 27.28
C ILE A 12 -1.48 -3.15 26.14
N VAL A 13 -0.97 -1.92 26.11
CA VAL A 13 0.02 -1.48 25.09
C VAL A 13 1.28 -2.35 25.11
N ALA A 14 1.75 -2.75 26.29
CA ALA A 14 2.90 -3.65 26.41
C ALA A 14 2.61 -5.04 25.82
N LEU A 15 1.39 -5.57 25.95
CA LEU A 15 1.00 -6.84 25.33
C LEU A 15 1.04 -6.78 23.79
N PHE A 16 0.61 -5.67 23.18
CA PHE A 16 0.73 -5.48 21.73
C PHE A 16 2.19 -5.49 21.28
N LYS A 17 3.08 -4.87 22.08
CA LYS A 17 4.53 -4.87 21.81
C LYS A 17 5.17 -6.25 21.98
N GLU A 18 4.77 -6.99 23.02
CA GLU A 18 5.26 -8.34 23.30
C GLU A 18 4.92 -9.32 22.17
N GLU A 19 3.68 -9.28 21.69
CA GLU A 19 3.20 -10.12 20.59
C GLU A 19 3.66 -9.62 19.20
N GLN A 20 4.39 -8.50 19.14
CA GLN A 20 4.83 -7.87 17.89
C GLN A 20 3.69 -7.70 16.87
N THR A 21 2.51 -7.32 17.36
CA THR A 21 1.32 -7.12 16.54
C THR A 21 0.67 -5.79 16.89
N ALA A 22 0.16 -5.11 15.87
CA ALA A 22 -0.61 -3.89 16.07
C ALA A 22 -2.12 -4.17 16.26
N ILE A 23 -2.56 -5.43 16.11
CA ILE A 23 -3.97 -5.82 16.18
C ILE A 23 -4.12 -7.09 17.04
N LEU A 24 -4.99 -7.03 18.05
CA LEU A 24 -5.34 -8.17 18.89
C LEU A 24 -6.87 -8.32 19.00
N SER A 25 -7.34 -9.57 19.09
CA SER A 25 -8.71 -9.84 19.52
C SER A 25 -8.82 -9.68 21.04
N ILE A 26 -10.02 -9.36 21.54
CA ILE A 26 -10.26 -9.29 22.98
C ILE A 26 -9.91 -10.60 23.69
N ASP A 27 -10.16 -11.74 23.04
CA ASP A 27 -9.89 -13.06 23.60
C ASP A 27 -8.39 -13.33 23.72
N LYS A 28 -7.60 -12.88 22.73
CA LYS A 28 -6.14 -12.98 22.77
C LYS A 28 -5.57 -12.05 23.85
N ILE A 29 -6.04 -10.81 23.96
CA ILE A 29 -5.65 -9.88 25.04
C ILE A 29 -5.90 -10.53 26.41
N TYR A 30 -7.06 -11.15 26.59
CA TYR A 30 -7.41 -11.80 27.86
C TYR A 30 -6.53 -13.02 28.14
N SER A 31 -6.27 -13.87 27.15
CA SER A 31 -5.37 -15.02 27.31
C SER A 31 -3.96 -14.61 27.73
N LEU A 32 -3.48 -13.46 27.23
CA LEU A 32 -2.17 -12.92 27.58
C LEU A 32 -2.14 -12.37 29.01
N LEU A 33 -3.20 -11.68 29.43
CA LEU A 33 -3.37 -11.23 30.81
C LEU A 33 -3.39 -12.40 31.79
N GLU A 34 -4.06 -13.50 31.45
CA GLU A 34 -4.11 -14.72 32.26
C GLU A 34 -2.73 -15.38 32.42
N SER A 35 -1.92 -15.39 31.35
CA SER A 35 -0.55 -15.92 31.38
C SER A 35 0.50 -14.96 31.94
N SER A 36 0.15 -13.69 32.12
CA SER A 36 1.11 -12.65 32.51
C SER A 36 1.40 -12.69 34.02
N THR A 37 2.67 -12.49 34.36
CA THR A 37 3.11 -12.31 35.76
C THR A 37 3.16 -10.84 36.18
N ALA A 38 2.65 -9.94 35.33
CA ALA A 38 2.64 -8.51 35.59
C ALA A 38 1.59 -8.11 36.62
N CYS A 39 1.85 -7.00 37.31
CA CYS A 39 0.89 -6.33 38.18
C CYS A 39 0.52 -4.97 37.58
N VAL A 40 -0.73 -4.56 37.74
CA VAL A 40 -1.26 -3.31 37.19
C VAL A 40 -1.94 -2.51 38.29
N ASN A 41 -1.66 -1.21 38.35
CA ASN A 41 -2.40 -0.33 39.23
C ASN A 41 -3.80 -0.08 38.67
N VAL A 42 -4.80 -0.41 39.48
CA VAL A 42 -6.20 -0.31 39.15
C VAL A 42 -6.86 0.48 40.26
N ASP A 43 -6.76 1.81 40.21
CA ASP A 43 -7.38 2.67 41.23
C ASP A 43 -8.89 2.38 41.32
N PRO A 44 -9.48 2.25 42.53
CA PRO A 44 -8.88 2.44 43.87
C PRO A 44 -8.26 1.18 44.52
N ASP A 45 -8.24 0.04 43.82
CA ASP A 45 -7.85 -1.28 44.34
C ASP A 45 -6.32 -1.49 44.44
N GLY A 46 -5.53 -0.52 43.96
CA GLY A 46 -4.07 -0.59 43.96
C GLY A 46 -3.52 -1.55 42.90
N TYR A 47 -2.29 -2.06 43.12
CA TYR A 47 -1.68 -3.03 42.20
C TYR A 47 -2.33 -4.41 42.36
N ILE A 48 -3.02 -4.86 41.32
CA ILE A 48 -3.56 -6.21 41.22
C ILE A 48 -2.80 -7.02 40.17
N PRO A 49 -2.73 -8.36 40.30
CA PRO A 49 -2.19 -9.22 39.24
C PRO A 49 -2.97 -9.08 37.93
N ALA A 50 -2.28 -9.11 36.79
CA ALA A 50 -2.88 -8.99 35.47
C ALA A 50 -3.99 -10.04 35.22
N ASN A 51 -3.80 -11.26 35.72
CA ASN A 51 -4.76 -12.36 35.60
C ASN A 51 -6.07 -12.15 36.40
N SER A 52 -6.09 -11.18 37.32
CA SER A 52 -7.25 -10.85 38.15
C SER A 52 -8.07 -9.69 37.58
N VAL A 53 -7.62 -9.09 36.47
CA VAL A 53 -8.32 -7.99 35.81
C VAL A 53 -9.58 -8.52 35.10
N PRO A 54 -10.78 -8.03 35.45
CA PRO A 54 -12.01 -8.50 34.82
C PRO A 54 -12.08 -8.12 33.33
N ARG A 55 -12.54 -9.04 32.47
CA ARG A 55 -12.74 -8.79 31.02
C ARG A 55 -13.56 -7.53 30.72
N ARG A 56 -14.56 -7.22 31.55
CA ARG A 56 -15.38 -6.00 31.43
C ARG A 56 -14.55 -4.71 31.59
N LYS A 57 -13.56 -4.71 32.48
CA LYS A 57 -12.68 -3.57 32.75
C LYS A 57 -11.68 -3.38 31.60
N THR A 58 -11.12 -4.48 31.09
CA THR A 58 -10.32 -4.47 29.86
C THR A 58 -11.10 -3.90 28.67
N MET A 59 -12.35 -4.34 28.48
CA MET A 59 -13.21 -3.83 27.41
C MET A 59 -13.51 -2.34 27.55
N SER A 60 -13.79 -1.86 28.77
CA SER A 60 -14.02 -0.42 29.03
C SER A 60 -12.78 0.40 28.67
N VAL A 61 -11.57 -0.03 29.07
CA VAL A 61 -10.33 0.69 28.67
C VAL A 61 -10.15 0.70 27.15
N LEU A 62 -10.43 -0.41 26.46
CA LEU A 62 -10.34 -0.46 24.99
C LEU A 62 -11.34 0.49 24.31
N GLN A 63 -12.53 0.66 24.89
CA GLN A 63 -13.60 1.51 24.34
C GLN A 63 -13.43 2.99 24.68
N ASP A 64 -13.02 3.28 25.91
CA ASP A 64 -13.03 4.63 26.49
C ASP A 64 -11.69 5.36 26.27
N ASP A 65 -10.60 4.63 26.03
CA ASP A 65 -9.28 5.20 25.85
C ASP A 65 -8.97 5.46 24.36
N ASP A 66 -8.60 6.69 24.05
CA ASP A 66 -8.19 7.13 22.72
C ASP A 66 -6.98 6.38 22.15
N THR A 67 -6.25 5.61 22.96
CA THR A 67 -5.10 4.80 22.53
C THR A 67 -5.51 3.60 21.70
N PHE A 68 -6.78 3.18 21.74
CA PHE A 68 -7.25 2.00 21.01
C PHE A 68 -8.31 2.37 19.98
N VAL A 69 -8.32 1.66 18.86
CA VAL A 69 -9.36 1.77 17.83
C VAL A 69 -9.91 0.40 17.51
N GLN A 70 -11.23 0.33 17.37
CA GLN A 70 -11.90 -0.88 16.95
C GLN A 70 -11.72 -1.05 15.45
N VAL A 71 -11.23 -2.22 15.03
CA VAL A 71 -11.03 -2.58 13.62
C VAL A 71 -11.85 -3.83 13.32
N ALA A 72 -12.66 -3.76 12.27
CA ALA A 72 -13.38 -4.93 11.75
C ALA A 72 -12.50 -5.62 10.70
N ALA A 73 -11.82 -6.69 11.09
CA ALA A 73 -11.00 -7.49 10.19
C ALA A 73 -11.59 -8.90 10.07
N ALA A 74 -11.89 -9.33 8.84
CA ALA A 74 -12.45 -10.65 8.54
C ALA A 74 -13.74 -11.00 9.33
N GLY A 75 -14.63 -10.02 9.52
CA GLY A 75 -15.91 -10.21 10.22
C GLY A 75 -15.81 -10.36 11.75
N GLN A 76 -14.61 -10.22 12.32
CA GLN A 76 -14.40 -10.23 13.76
C GLN A 76 -13.98 -8.85 14.27
N VAL A 77 -14.49 -8.48 15.44
CA VAL A 77 -14.07 -7.27 16.15
C VAL A 77 -12.67 -7.47 16.73
N LYS A 78 -11.72 -6.66 16.29
CA LYS A 78 -10.37 -6.59 16.84
C LYS A 78 -10.07 -5.17 17.31
N TRP A 79 -9.02 -5.06 18.11
CA TRP A 79 -8.55 -3.79 18.66
C TRP A 79 -7.15 -3.52 18.15
N ALA A 80 -6.90 -2.27 17.75
CA ALA A 80 -5.60 -1.83 17.27
C ALA A 80 -5.12 -0.59 18.04
N LEU A 81 -3.80 -0.40 18.12
CA LEU A 81 -3.22 0.80 18.71
C LEU A 81 -3.41 2.02 17.80
N LYS A 82 -3.94 3.11 18.35
CA LYS A 82 -3.98 4.44 17.74
C LYS A 82 -2.62 5.10 17.92
N PHE A 83 -1.91 5.33 16.82
CA PHE A 83 -0.68 6.11 16.85
C PHE A 83 -1.06 7.58 17.02
N LYS A 84 -0.62 8.20 18.12
CA LYS A 84 -0.69 9.66 18.31
C LYS A 84 0.44 10.28 17.49
N THR A 85 0.26 10.42 16.18
CA THR A 85 1.13 11.29 15.40
C THR A 85 0.69 12.73 15.63
N THR A 86 1.61 13.65 15.89
CA THR A 86 1.31 15.08 16.01
C THR A 86 0.95 15.69 14.65
N VAL A 87 1.39 15.01 13.58
CA VAL A 87 1.04 15.26 12.19
C VAL A 87 -0.05 14.27 11.76
N SER A 88 -1.20 14.77 11.32
CA SER A 88 -2.21 13.93 10.67
C SER A 88 -1.69 13.49 9.30
N ILE A 89 -1.01 12.36 9.25
CA ILE A 89 -0.61 11.74 7.97
C ILE A 89 -1.84 11.01 7.43
N SER A 90 -2.17 11.25 6.16
CA SER A 90 -3.27 10.54 5.52
C SER A 90 -2.87 9.10 5.18
N ASP A 91 -3.84 8.19 5.21
CA ASP A 91 -3.64 6.80 4.78
C ASP A 91 -3.09 6.73 3.34
N THR A 92 -3.51 7.65 2.47
CA THR A 92 -2.98 7.77 1.10
C THR A 92 -1.49 8.09 1.08
N ALA A 93 -0.99 8.95 1.97
CA ALA A 93 0.44 9.27 2.03
C ALA A 93 1.27 8.07 2.50
N ILE A 94 0.74 7.30 3.47
CA ILE A 94 1.37 6.06 3.93
C ILE A 94 1.39 5.03 2.80
N LEU A 95 0.26 4.84 2.11
CA LEU A 95 0.13 3.92 0.99
C LEU A 95 1.15 4.24 -0.11
N SER A 96 1.16 5.49 -0.60
CA SER A 96 2.10 5.90 -1.65
C SER A 96 3.57 5.79 -1.20
N SER A 97 3.86 6.01 0.08
CA SER A 97 5.21 5.81 0.64
C SER A 97 5.60 4.33 0.61
N ILE A 98 4.71 3.42 1.03
CA ILE A 98 4.95 1.97 0.97
C ILE A 98 5.17 1.52 -0.47
N GLU A 99 4.29 1.91 -1.39
CA GLU A 99 4.39 1.55 -2.81
C GLU A 99 5.70 2.03 -3.44
N SER A 100 6.09 3.28 -3.16
CA SER A 100 7.36 3.84 -3.64
C SER A 100 8.56 3.10 -3.05
N MET A 101 8.54 2.75 -1.76
CA MET A 101 9.63 2.02 -1.12
C MET A 101 9.76 0.59 -1.68
N LEU A 102 8.64 -0.11 -1.85
CA LEU A 102 8.60 -1.47 -2.41
C LEU A 102 9.06 -1.49 -3.86
N THR A 103 8.61 -0.56 -4.69
CA THR A 103 9.01 -0.53 -6.10
C THR A 103 10.47 -0.11 -6.28
N ALA A 104 11.02 0.71 -5.39
CA ALA A 104 12.44 1.08 -5.42
C ALA A 104 13.39 -0.02 -4.90
N ASN A 105 12.99 -0.76 -3.86
CA ASN A 105 13.90 -1.66 -3.13
C ASN A 105 13.54 -3.15 -3.24
N GLY A 106 12.33 -3.49 -3.68
CA GLY A 106 11.77 -4.84 -3.65
C GLY A 106 11.06 -5.14 -2.32
N PRO A 107 10.86 -6.43 -1.98
CA PRO A 107 10.26 -6.84 -0.72
C PRO A 107 11.06 -6.33 0.50
N MET A 108 10.36 -5.80 1.51
CA MET A 108 10.96 -5.14 2.66
C MET A 108 10.33 -5.59 3.98
N THR A 109 11.13 -5.62 5.04
CA THR A 109 10.65 -5.80 6.42
C THR A 109 10.06 -4.50 6.98
N ILE A 110 9.25 -4.61 8.03
CA ILE A 110 8.72 -3.45 8.78
C ILE A 110 9.82 -2.49 9.24
N HIS A 111 10.95 -3.03 9.71
CA HIS A 111 12.08 -2.20 10.16
C HIS A 111 12.72 -1.44 9.00
N GLN A 112 12.80 -2.05 7.82
CA GLN A 112 13.32 -1.37 6.63
C GLN A 112 12.37 -0.26 6.16
N PHE A 113 11.05 -0.42 6.27
CA PHE A 113 10.12 0.69 6.00
C PHE A 113 10.34 1.87 6.95
N ALA A 114 10.47 1.60 8.26
CA ALA A 114 10.73 2.65 9.24
C ALA A 114 12.08 3.36 9.05
N GLN A 115 13.07 2.70 8.46
CA GLN A 115 14.40 3.28 8.18
C GLN A 115 14.46 4.08 6.86
N ASN A 116 13.64 3.72 5.87
CA ASN A 116 13.67 4.33 4.53
C ASN A 116 12.52 5.31 4.28
N THR A 117 11.63 5.51 5.25
CA THR A 117 10.54 6.48 5.11
C THR A 117 11.03 7.91 5.40
N ASP A 118 10.59 8.84 4.56
CA ASP A 118 10.74 10.28 4.80
C ASP A 118 9.56 10.86 5.58
N LEU A 119 8.58 10.04 5.95
CA LEU A 119 7.39 10.50 6.67
C LEU A 119 7.75 10.83 8.13
N PRO A 120 7.38 12.03 8.61
CA PRO A 120 7.70 12.45 9.98
C PRO A 120 6.91 11.63 11.00
N GLU A 121 7.55 11.25 12.10
CA GLU A 121 6.92 10.53 13.22
C GLU A 121 6.27 9.17 12.84
N VAL A 122 6.66 8.58 11.71
CA VAL A 122 6.22 7.23 11.34
C VAL A 122 7.23 6.21 11.87
N ASP A 123 6.73 5.22 12.60
CA ASP A 123 7.53 4.14 13.16
C ASP A 123 7.14 2.76 12.59
N ALA A 124 7.89 1.74 13.00
CA ALA A 124 7.64 0.35 12.65
C ALA A 124 6.23 -0.11 13.05
N GLY A 125 5.70 0.38 14.17
CA GLY A 125 4.37 0.00 14.66
C GLY A 125 3.27 0.48 13.71
N LEU A 126 3.40 1.70 13.20
CA LEU A 126 2.44 2.28 12.25
C LEU A 126 2.41 1.50 10.94
N PHE A 127 3.57 1.17 10.36
CA PHE A 127 3.64 0.35 9.15
C PHE A 127 3.06 -1.05 9.37
N LEU A 128 3.39 -1.69 10.48
CA LEU A 128 2.83 -3.00 10.82
C LEU A 128 1.31 -2.95 10.90
N ARG A 129 0.75 -1.93 11.55
CA ARG A 129 -0.71 -1.74 11.61
C ARG A 129 -1.30 -1.53 10.24
N PHE A 130 -0.71 -0.63 9.45
CA PHE A 130 -1.20 -0.29 8.12
C PHE A 130 -1.23 -1.53 7.23
N LEU A 131 -0.13 -2.28 7.14
CA LEU A 131 -0.03 -3.50 6.35
C LEU A 131 -0.99 -4.60 6.85
N THR A 132 -1.27 -4.66 8.16
CA THR A 132 -2.27 -5.60 8.70
C THR A 132 -3.71 -5.20 8.32
N ILE A 133 -4.02 -3.90 8.27
CA ILE A 133 -5.33 -3.40 7.83
C ILE A 133 -5.50 -3.63 6.32
N HIS A 134 -4.46 -3.38 5.54
CA HIS A 134 -4.42 -3.51 4.09
C HIS A 134 -3.94 -4.90 3.63
N SER A 135 -4.31 -5.96 4.35
CA SER A 135 -3.86 -7.34 4.05
C SER A 135 -4.40 -7.90 2.72
N SER A 136 -5.36 -7.22 2.09
CA SER A 136 -5.82 -7.52 0.73
C SER A 136 -4.91 -6.95 -0.36
N GLU A 137 -4.13 -5.92 -0.03
CA GLU A 137 -3.23 -5.21 -0.95
C GLU A 137 -1.78 -5.63 -0.75
N PHE A 138 -1.41 -6.02 0.48
CA PHE A 138 -0.07 -6.46 0.84
C PHE A 138 -0.08 -7.82 1.54
N SER A 139 0.90 -8.65 1.24
CA SER A 139 1.08 -9.97 1.85
C SER A 139 2.43 -10.06 2.55
N ALA A 140 2.43 -10.68 3.73
CA ALA A 140 3.65 -11.05 4.43
C ALA A 140 4.21 -12.36 3.87
N LEU A 141 5.50 -12.37 3.59
CA LEU A 141 6.25 -13.51 3.08
C LEU A 141 6.84 -14.33 4.25
N PRO A 142 7.21 -15.60 4.03
CA PRO A 142 7.74 -16.47 5.09
C PRO A 142 9.01 -15.97 5.78
N ASP A 143 9.76 -15.10 5.12
CA ASP A 143 10.99 -14.48 5.63
C ASP A 143 10.74 -13.19 6.45
N GLY A 144 9.47 -12.80 6.62
CA GLY A 144 9.08 -11.59 7.36
C GLY A 144 9.15 -10.29 6.55
N THR A 145 9.38 -10.39 5.23
CA THR A 145 9.24 -9.24 4.32
C THR A 145 7.81 -9.11 3.82
N TYR A 146 7.45 -7.94 3.30
CA TYR A 146 6.15 -7.64 2.73
C TYR A 146 6.29 -7.35 1.23
N TRP A 147 5.29 -7.79 0.47
CA TRP A 147 5.14 -7.51 -0.95
C TRP A 147 3.67 -7.25 -1.30
N PHE A 148 3.41 -6.85 -2.54
CA PHE A 148 2.05 -6.73 -3.06
C PHE A 148 1.33 -8.08 -3.05
N ALA A 149 0.10 -8.10 -2.57
CA ALA A 149 -0.72 -9.31 -2.49
C ALA A 149 -1.01 -9.88 -3.89
N GLU A 150 -0.99 -11.20 -4.00
CA GLU A 150 -1.21 -11.94 -5.26
C GLU A 150 -0.25 -11.55 -6.40
N GLN A 151 0.85 -10.87 -6.10
CA GLN A 151 1.88 -10.53 -7.08
C GLN A 151 3.10 -11.43 -6.96
N PRO A 152 3.70 -11.86 -8.09
CA PRO A 152 4.98 -12.52 -8.08
C PRO A 152 6.07 -11.57 -7.55
N LEU A 153 7.11 -12.15 -6.95
CA LEU A 153 8.26 -11.39 -6.48
C LEU A 153 9.06 -10.82 -7.66
N PRO A 154 9.57 -9.59 -7.55
CA PRO A 154 10.32 -8.97 -8.62
C PRO A 154 11.71 -9.59 -8.70
N GLU A 155 12.14 -9.92 -9.91
CA GLU A 155 13.47 -10.46 -10.18
C GLU A 155 14.32 -9.43 -10.92
N LYS A 156 15.62 -9.39 -10.61
CA LYS A 156 16.57 -8.47 -11.25
C LYS A 156 17.00 -9.01 -12.60
N HIS A 157 16.57 -8.33 -13.66
CA HIS A 157 17.00 -8.60 -15.02
C HIS A 157 17.47 -7.34 -15.73
N ASN A 158 18.38 -7.51 -16.69
CA ASN A 158 18.77 -6.45 -17.62
C ASN A 158 18.30 -6.85 -19.02
N TYR A 159 17.29 -6.16 -19.51
CA TYR A 159 16.70 -6.41 -20.81
C TYR A 159 17.34 -5.51 -21.87
N HIS A 160 17.39 -6.00 -23.10
CA HIS A 160 17.84 -5.20 -24.24
C HIS A 160 16.77 -4.22 -24.74
N ALA A 161 15.49 -4.49 -24.47
CA ALA A 161 14.38 -3.65 -24.90
C ALA A 161 13.20 -3.78 -23.94
N ILE A 162 12.39 -2.71 -23.83
CA ILE A 162 11.19 -2.69 -22.99
C ILE A 162 10.14 -3.72 -23.45
N SER A 163 9.99 -3.93 -24.75
CA SER A 163 9.06 -4.92 -25.31
C SER A 163 9.34 -6.34 -24.80
N ILE A 164 10.62 -6.70 -24.64
CA ILE A 164 11.06 -7.99 -24.09
C ILE A 164 10.75 -8.07 -22.59
N ALA A 165 10.99 -6.99 -21.85
CA ALA A 165 10.69 -6.92 -20.42
C ALA A 165 9.19 -7.08 -20.16
N VAL A 166 8.34 -6.32 -20.85
CA VAL A 166 6.88 -6.39 -20.75
C VAL A 166 6.36 -7.75 -21.21
N TYR A 167 6.93 -8.32 -22.27
CA TYR A 167 6.62 -9.67 -22.71
C TYR A 167 6.87 -10.71 -21.61
N ASN A 168 8.07 -10.67 -21.01
CA ASN A 168 8.45 -11.59 -19.94
C ASN A 168 7.51 -11.45 -18.72
N ALA A 169 7.19 -10.21 -18.33
CA ALA A 169 6.24 -9.95 -17.26
C ALA A 169 4.85 -10.54 -17.55
N LEU A 170 4.30 -10.29 -18.75
CA LEU A 170 2.98 -10.80 -19.14
C LEU A 170 2.96 -12.32 -19.37
N GLN A 171 4.10 -12.96 -19.64
CA GLN A 171 4.15 -14.43 -19.66
C GLN A 171 3.90 -15.03 -18.27
N VAL A 172 4.39 -14.37 -17.22
CA VAL A 172 4.21 -14.79 -15.83
C VAL A 172 2.83 -14.38 -15.32
N LEU A 173 2.49 -13.10 -15.45
CA LEU A 173 1.22 -12.53 -14.94
C LEU A 173 -0.01 -12.98 -15.73
N LYS A 174 0.16 -13.40 -17.00
CA LYS A 174 -0.90 -13.66 -18.01
C LYS A 174 -1.69 -12.43 -18.44
N GLN A 175 -2.04 -11.57 -17.50
CA GLN A 175 -2.67 -10.27 -17.70
C GLN A 175 -2.34 -9.37 -16.49
N GLY A 176 -2.35 -8.07 -16.67
CA GLY A 176 -2.11 -7.15 -15.57
C GLY A 176 -2.38 -5.69 -15.92
N THR A 177 -2.52 -4.86 -14.89
CA THR A 177 -2.50 -3.41 -15.05
C THR A 177 -1.06 -2.92 -15.30
N PRO A 178 -0.88 -1.69 -15.85
CA PRO A 178 0.45 -1.09 -15.96
C PRO A 178 1.23 -1.12 -14.64
N ASP A 179 0.55 -0.87 -13.51
CA ASP A 179 1.14 -0.92 -12.18
C ASP A 179 1.61 -2.31 -11.80
N GLN A 180 0.80 -3.35 -12.00
CA GLN A 180 1.19 -4.73 -11.70
C GLN A 180 2.38 -5.20 -12.54
N ILE A 181 2.38 -4.83 -13.82
CA ILE A 181 3.50 -5.12 -14.74
C ILE A 181 4.75 -4.37 -14.26
N TYR A 182 4.61 -3.10 -13.88
CA TYR A 182 5.70 -2.31 -13.33
C TYR A 182 6.24 -2.89 -12.02
N TRP A 183 5.38 -3.31 -11.09
CA TRP A 183 5.79 -3.92 -9.82
C TRP A 183 6.64 -5.17 -10.05
N TYR A 184 6.30 -6.01 -11.03
CA TYR A 184 7.12 -7.17 -11.38
C TYR A 184 8.49 -6.78 -11.95
N LEU A 185 8.55 -5.69 -12.72
CA LEU A 185 9.75 -5.21 -13.41
C LEU A 185 10.54 -4.17 -12.61
N CYS A 186 10.13 -3.81 -11.40
CA CYS A 186 10.63 -2.62 -10.71
C CYS A 186 12.12 -2.70 -10.35
N LEU A 187 12.66 -3.91 -10.17
CA LEU A 187 14.09 -4.16 -9.94
C LEU A 187 14.89 -4.40 -11.22
N SER A 188 14.22 -4.45 -12.37
CA SER A 188 14.84 -4.70 -13.66
C SER A 188 15.21 -3.41 -14.39
N THR A 189 16.11 -3.54 -15.36
CA THR A 189 16.62 -2.43 -16.16
C THR A 189 16.49 -2.74 -17.66
N VAL A 190 16.41 -1.69 -18.47
CA VAL A 190 16.55 -1.76 -19.93
C VAL A 190 17.79 -0.99 -20.31
N GLU A 191 18.77 -1.66 -20.92
CA GLU A 191 20.07 -1.05 -21.27
C GLU A 191 20.74 -0.34 -20.06
N ASN A 192 20.62 -0.94 -18.87
CA ASN A 192 21.05 -0.41 -17.56
C ASN A 192 20.28 0.84 -17.05
N ALA A 193 19.23 1.28 -17.73
CA ALA A 193 18.32 2.31 -17.21
C ALA A 193 17.17 1.66 -16.42
N PRO A 194 16.71 2.24 -15.30
CA PRO A 194 15.58 1.72 -14.54
C PRO A 194 14.30 1.76 -15.37
N ILE A 195 13.49 0.71 -15.27
CA ILE A 195 12.15 0.69 -15.86
C ILE A 195 11.22 1.50 -14.96
N THR A 196 10.47 2.44 -15.52
CA THR A 196 9.45 3.21 -14.80
C THR A 196 8.04 2.80 -15.25
N ASN A 197 7.04 3.12 -14.44
CA ASN A 197 5.64 2.89 -14.78
C ASN A 197 5.25 3.56 -16.10
N ASP A 198 5.69 4.81 -16.32
CA ASP A 198 5.43 5.56 -17.56
C ASP A 198 5.95 4.84 -18.81
N ILE A 199 7.14 4.22 -18.71
CA ILE A 199 7.75 3.48 -19.82
C ILE A 199 6.92 2.23 -20.13
N VAL A 200 6.44 1.53 -19.10
CA VAL A 200 5.54 0.37 -19.26
C VAL A 200 4.21 0.79 -19.87
N LEU A 201 3.58 1.84 -19.36
CA LEU A 201 2.32 2.38 -19.87
C LEU A 201 2.45 2.82 -21.33
N TYR A 202 3.55 3.49 -21.68
CA TYR A 202 3.84 3.90 -23.05
C TYR A 202 3.91 2.68 -23.98
N GLU A 203 4.66 1.64 -23.59
CA GLU A 203 4.82 0.43 -24.39
C GLU A 203 3.47 -0.28 -24.64
N LEU A 204 2.62 -0.38 -23.62
CA LEU A 204 1.31 -1.03 -23.71
C LEU A 204 0.33 -0.25 -24.60
N THR A 205 0.38 1.08 -24.58
CA THR A 205 -0.56 1.95 -25.32
C THR A 205 -0.13 2.23 -26.75
N HIS A 206 1.18 2.21 -27.04
CA HIS A 206 1.73 2.56 -28.36
C HIS A 206 1.94 1.34 -29.28
N ASN A 207 1.74 0.13 -28.77
CA ASN A 207 1.84 -1.11 -29.55
C ASN A 207 0.52 -1.92 -29.51
N PRO A 208 -0.60 -1.37 -30.03
CA PRO A 208 -1.92 -2.03 -29.99
C PRO A 208 -1.98 -3.32 -30.83
N ASP A 209 -1.03 -3.53 -31.74
CA ASP A 209 -0.90 -4.76 -32.53
C ASP A 209 -0.37 -5.93 -31.69
N VAL A 210 0.26 -5.64 -30.56
CA VAL A 210 0.95 -6.61 -29.70
C VAL A 210 0.14 -6.90 -28.43
N TYR A 211 -0.45 -5.86 -27.85
CA TYR A 211 -1.17 -5.93 -26.60
C TYR A 211 -2.66 -5.71 -26.82
N GLU A 212 -3.48 -6.55 -26.21
CA GLU A 212 -4.93 -6.35 -26.18
C GLU A 212 -5.38 -5.92 -24.79
N GLN A 213 -6.45 -5.12 -24.77
CA GLN A 213 -7.05 -4.58 -23.56
C GLN A 213 -8.42 -5.24 -23.30
N PRO A 214 -8.49 -6.39 -22.60
CA PRO A 214 -9.75 -7.06 -22.31
C PRO A 214 -10.68 -6.25 -21.39
N GLN A 215 -10.11 -5.43 -20.51
CA GLN A 215 -10.83 -4.57 -19.56
C GLN A 215 -10.12 -3.24 -19.45
N LEU A 216 -10.83 -2.21 -18.94
CA LEU A 216 -10.21 -0.91 -18.72
C LEU A 216 -8.93 -1.06 -17.88
N ASN A 217 -7.83 -0.51 -18.41
CA ASN A 217 -6.47 -0.58 -17.87
C ASN A 217 -5.91 -1.97 -17.55
N VAL A 218 -6.48 -3.05 -18.09
CA VAL A 218 -5.91 -4.41 -17.98
C VAL A 218 -5.41 -4.83 -19.34
N TYR A 219 -4.15 -5.23 -19.42
CA TYR A 219 -3.49 -5.62 -20.67
C TYR A 219 -3.09 -7.10 -20.64
N ARG A 220 -3.17 -7.74 -21.81
CA ARG A 220 -2.63 -9.08 -22.04
C ARG A 220 -2.03 -9.19 -23.43
N MET A 221 -1.24 -10.24 -23.62
CA MET A 221 -0.58 -10.55 -24.88
C MET A 221 -1.57 -11.06 -25.92
N MET A 222 -1.54 -10.53 -27.14
CA MET A 222 -2.33 -11.10 -28.24
C MET A 222 -1.80 -12.48 -28.64
N PRO A 223 -2.67 -13.50 -28.82
CA PRO A 223 -2.25 -14.88 -29.11
C PRO A 223 -1.51 -15.10 -30.44
N LYS A 224 -1.51 -14.13 -31.36
CA LYS A 224 -1.17 -14.38 -32.78
C LYS A 224 0.03 -13.64 -33.36
N GLN A 225 0.75 -12.77 -32.63
CA GLN A 225 1.74 -11.88 -33.30
C GLN A 225 3.09 -11.66 -32.63
N PHE A 226 3.50 -12.41 -31.61
CA PHE A 226 4.92 -12.38 -31.19
C PHE A 226 5.78 -13.28 -32.11
N HIS A 227 5.97 -12.84 -33.36
CA HIS A 227 7.26 -13.08 -33.98
C HIS A 227 8.23 -12.10 -33.32
N VAL A 228 9.44 -12.56 -33.00
CA VAL A 228 10.55 -11.67 -32.67
C VAL A 228 11.31 -11.43 -33.98
N PRO A 229 10.86 -10.57 -34.91
CA PRO A 229 11.76 -10.14 -35.96
C PRO A 229 12.68 -9.10 -35.36
N ASN A 230 13.97 -9.18 -35.68
CA ASN A 230 14.98 -8.14 -35.46
C ASN A 230 14.35 -6.75 -35.45
N LEU A 231 14.15 -6.17 -34.26
CA LEU A 231 13.76 -4.78 -34.10
C LEU A 231 14.98 -3.95 -34.48
N GLN A 232 15.14 -3.72 -35.78
CA GLN A 232 15.96 -2.62 -36.26
C GLN A 232 15.35 -1.35 -35.68
N TYR A 233 16.01 -0.85 -34.65
CA TYR A 233 15.81 0.48 -34.10
C TYR A 233 15.71 1.50 -35.24
N LYS A 234 14.49 1.93 -35.55
CA LYS A 234 14.33 3.25 -36.16
C LYS A 234 14.66 4.23 -35.05
N HIS A 235 15.88 4.76 -35.09
CA HIS A 235 16.21 6.02 -34.44
C HIS A 235 15.08 7.00 -34.78
N VAL A 236 14.22 7.29 -33.79
CA VAL A 236 13.24 8.35 -33.94
C VAL A 236 14.04 9.65 -33.92
N ALA A 237 14.30 10.16 -35.12
CA ALA A 237 14.71 11.54 -35.30
C ALA A 237 13.79 12.43 -34.46
N ARG A 238 14.38 13.31 -33.64
CA ARG A 238 13.68 14.36 -32.89
C ARG A 238 12.58 14.94 -33.79
N ARG A 239 11.32 14.70 -33.44
CA ARG A 239 10.20 15.34 -34.15
C ARG A 239 10.34 16.84 -33.95
N ASN A 240 10.45 17.56 -35.08
CA ASN A 240 10.28 19.00 -35.10
C ASN A 240 8.95 19.33 -34.41
N SER A 241 9.01 20.21 -33.40
CA SER A 241 7.84 20.75 -32.72
C SER A 241 6.89 21.34 -33.75
N ILE A 242 5.62 20.93 -33.67
CA ILE A 242 4.53 21.60 -34.40
C ILE A 242 4.38 22.97 -33.73
N PRO A 243 4.53 24.10 -34.46
CA PRO A 243 4.34 25.41 -33.86
C PRO A 243 2.86 25.56 -33.49
N ILE A 244 2.60 25.79 -32.20
CA ILE A 244 1.30 26.23 -31.71
C ILE A 244 1.09 27.62 -32.28
N VAL A 245 0.20 27.75 -33.27
CA VAL A 245 -0.27 29.06 -33.73
C VAL A 245 -1.21 29.59 -32.64
N PRO A 246 -0.94 30.76 -32.03
CA PRO A 246 -1.86 31.37 -31.09
C PRO A 246 -3.18 31.64 -31.83
N ASN A 247 -4.26 30.99 -31.42
CA ASN A 247 -5.57 31.31 -31.93
C ASN A 247 -6.15 32.38 -31.00
N ASP A 248 -6.01 33.65 -31.38
CA ASP A 248 -6.50 34.82 -30.63
C ASP A 248 -8.04 34.94 -30.64
N THR A 249 -8.76 33.90 -31.06
CA THR A 249 -10.22 33.86 -30.95
C THR A 249 -10.60 33.77 -29.47
N PRO A 250 -11.36 34.75 -28.92
CA PRO A 250 -11.89 34.66 -27.58
C PRO A 250 -12.70 33.37 -27.45
N PHE A 251 -12.51 32.65 -26.36
CA PHE A 251 -13.32 31.48 -26.05
C PHE A 251 -14.80 31.88 -26.01
N ASP A 252 -15.61 31.31 -26.89
CA ASP A 252 -17.06 31.52 -26.93
C ASP A 252 -17.76 30.40 -26.13
N PRO A 253 -18.18 30.67 -24.88
CA PRO A 253 -18.87 29.69 -24.08
C PRO A 253 -20.24 29.30 -24.66
N GLU A 254 -20.91 30.14 -25.46
CA GLU A 254 -22.21 29.78 -26.04
C GLU A 254 -22.06 28.73 -27.16
N ALA A 255 -20.99 28.82 -27.95
CA ALA A 255 -20.65 27.82 -28.96
C ALA A 255 -20.23 26.48 -28.31
N PHE A 256 -19.57 26.54 -27.14
CA PHE A 256 -19.07 25.36 -26.46
C PHE A 256 -20.15 24.60 -25.68
N PHE A 257 -21.01 25.30 -24.94
CA PHE A 257 -21.99 24.67 -24.04
C PHE A 257 -23.39 24.47 -24.68
N GLY A 258 -23.68 25.11 -25.82
CA GLY A 258 -24.98 25.02 -26.49
C GLY A 258 -26.12 25.70 -25.71
N LYS A 259 -27.14 26.22 -26.43
CA LYS A 259 -28.17 27.11 -25.87
C LYS A 259 -29.26 26.45 -25.01
N THR A 260 -29.10 25.21 -24.55
CA THR A 260 -30.18 24.52 -23.84
C THR A 260 -29.68 23.58 -22.76
N THR A 261 -29.44 24.11 -21.56
CA THR A 261 -30.02 23.72 -20.25
C THR A 261 -29.11 24.18 -19.11
N PRO A 262 -29.63 24.78 -18.03
CA PRO A 262 -28.81 25.13 -16.87
C PRO A 262 -28.45 23.85 -16.08
N PHE A 263 -27.15 23.57 -15.94
CA PHE A 263 -26.64 22.59 -14.99
C PHE A 263 -26.88 23.10 -13.57
N VAL A 264 -27.97 22.65 -12.94
CA VAL A 264 -28.21 22.90 -11.52
C VAL A 264 -27.45 21.85 -10.71
N PHE A 265 -26.28 22.22 -10.19
CA PHE A 265 -25.62 21.44 -9.15
C PHE A 265 -26.38 21.63 -7.84
N ARG A 266 -27.12 20.60 -7.41
CA ARG A 266 -27.65 20.52 -6.06
C ARG A 266 -26.56 19.99 -5.15
N ILE A 267 -26.01 20.86 -4.30
CA ILE A 267 -25.23 20.45 -3.14
C ILE A 267 -26.24 20.31 -2.00
N SER A 268 -26.49 19.08 -1.56
CA SER A 268 -27.27 18.82 -0.35
C SER A 268 -26.37 19.03 0.86
N CYS A 269 -26.77 19.93 1.76
CA CYS A 269 -26.18 20.10 3.08
C CYS A 269 -26.58 18.95 4.01
#